data_AF-A0A966YJ35-F1
#
_entry.id   AF-A0A966YJ35-F1
#
_cell.length_a   1.000
_cell.length_b   1.000
_cell.length_c   1.000
_cell.angle_alpha   90.00
_cell.angle_beta   90.00
_cell.angle_gamma   90.00
#
_symmetry.space_group_name_H-M   'P 1'
#
loop_
_entity.id
_entity.type
_entity.pdbx_description
1 polymer ?
#
loop_
_entity_poly.entity_id
_entity_poly.type
_entity_poly.pdbx_seq_one_letter_code
_entity_poly.pdbx_strand_id
1 'polypeptide(L)'
;EFWNLVATIGSYVLGASVLFFLWNVYKSKKEAPNLPAPGPDPWDARSLEWSIPSPTPEHNFDEIPVVESQDDWWFRKYNIEDDGSVVRVSSAEDAAQKGDAVGVHLPSPSFWPLVLAIGLPLIGYGVIFNLWLCVVGGLLTGGAIYAWVLEPVDDPDADGHGHDDHHDGDDPDGELATVGAAGDDTEGEG
;
A
#
# COMPACT_ATOMS: atom_id res chain seq x y z
N GLU A 1 25.29 -39.33 18.50
CA GLU A 1 26.40 -38.50 18.00
C GLU A 1 26.26 -38.12 16.53
N PHE A 2 26.04 -39.06 15.59
CA PHE A 2 25.83 -38.76 14.16
C PHE A 2 24.79 -37.65 13.88
N TRP A 3 23.59 -37.75 14.45
CA TRP A 3 22.55 -36.72 14.26
C TRP A 3 22.91 -35.34 14.79
N ASN A 4 23.72 -35.27 15.85
CA ASN A 4 24.21 -33.99 16.38
C ASN A 4 25.21 -33.35 15.42
N LEU A 5 26.05 -34.15 14.76
CA LEU A 5 26.98 -33.67 13.73
C LEU A 5 26.22 -33.15 12.51
N VAL A 6 25.21 -33.89 12.03
CA VAL A 6 24.35 -33.46 10.93
C VAL A 6 23.66 -32.13 11.27
N ALA A 7 23.09 -32.00 12.47
CA ALA A 7 22.47 -30.76 12.93
C ALA A 7 23.47 -29.59 12.97
N THR A 8 24.71 -29.83 13.41
CA THR A 8 25.77 -28.82 13.46
C THR A 8 26.21 -28.38 12.06
N ILE A 9 26.32 -29.30 11.12
CA ILE A 9 26.60 -28.97 9.72
C ILE A 9 25.44 -28.12 9.16
N GLY A 10 24.20 -28.52 9.43
CA GLY A 10 23.01 -27.77 9.03
C GLY A 10 23.01 -26.34 9.58
N SER A 11 23.37 -26.13 10.84
CA SER A 11 23.43 -24.78 11.43
C SER A 11 24.53 -23.91 10.79
N TYR A 12 25.69 -24.47 10.44
CA TYR A 12 26.71 -23.74 9.68
C TYR A 12 26.25 -23.37 8.27
N VAL A 13 25.54 -24.28 7.58
CA VAL A 13 24.95 -23.99 6.26
C VAL A 13 23.94 -22.85 6.36
N LEU A 14 23.03 -22.89 7.34
CA LEU A 14 22.07 -21.82 7.58
C LEU A 14 22.77 -20.49 7.90
N GLY A 15 23.82 -20.51 8.73
CA GLY A 15 24.63 -19.33 9.01
C GLY A 15 25.26 -18.73 7.75
N ALA A 16 25.83 -19.57 6.88
CA ALA A 16 26.38 -19.12 5.60
C ALA A 16 25.29 -18.57 4.65
N SER A 17 24.11 -19.20 4.60
CA SER A 17 22.98 -18.71 3.80
C SER A 17 22.49 -17.34 4.24
N VAL A 18 22.41 -17.07 5.56
CA VAL A 18 22.05 -15.75 6.09
C VAL A 18 23.09 -14.70 5.69
N LEU A 19 24.38 -15.01 5.78
CA LEU A 19 25.43 -14.08 5.34
C LEU A 19 25.35 -13.78 3.84
N PHE A 20 25.08 -14.80 3.02
CA PHE A 20 24.89 -14.63 1.59
C PHE A 20 23.64 -13.79 1.27
N PHE A 21 22.54 -13.99 1.99
CA PHE A 21 21.34 -13.16 1.87
C PHE A 21 21.62 -11.70 2.22
N LEU A 22 22.31 -11.42 3.34
CA LEU A 22 22.69 -10.06 3.73
C LEU A 22 23.62 -9.40 2.69
N TRP A 23 24.53 -10.17 2.10
CA TRP A 23 25.38 -9.69 1.02
C TRP A 23 24.56 -9.31 -0.22
N ASN A 24 23.56 -10.12 -0.61
CA ASN A 24 22.65 -9.78 -1.71
C ASN A 24 21.85 -8.50 -1.42
N VAL A 25 21.29 -8.35 -0.21
CA VAL A 25 20.55 -7.13 0.19
C VAL A 25 21.45 -5.90 0.08
N TYR A 26 22.68 -5.98 0.60
CA TYR A 26 23.66 -4.88 0.51
C TYR A 26 24.01 -4.55 -0.95
N LYS A 27 24.30 -5.57 -1.75
CA LYS A 27 24.65 -5.40 -3.16
C LYS A 27 23.50 -4.78 -3.95
N SER A 28 22.28 -5.30 -3.81
CA SER A 28 21.09 -4.76 -4.48
C SER A 28 20.82 -3.31 -4.10
N LYS A 29 20.90 -2.94 -2.81
CA LYS A 29 20.72 -1.54 -2.39
C LYS A 29 21.78 -0.62 -2.98
N LYS A 30 23.04 -1.08 -3.09
CA LYS A 30 24.14 -0.29 -3.66
C LYS A 30 24.02 -0.13 -5.16
N GLU A 31 23.52 -1.15 -5.86
CA GLU A 31 23.40 -1.16 -7.32
C GLU A 31 22.09 -0.53 -7.82
N ALA A 32 21.03 -0.50 -7.00
CA ALA A 32 19.72 0.02 -7.38
C ALA A 32 19.72 1.40 -8.07
N PRO A 33 20.51 2.41 -7.63
CA PRO A 33 20.55 3.71 -8.32
C PRO A 33 21.13 3.67 -9.75
N ASN A 34 21.82 2.60 -10.12
CA ASN A 34 22.43 2.43 -11.45
C ASN A 34 21.57 1.56 -12.38
N LEU A 35 20.46 1.01 -11.90
CA LEU A 35 19.56 0.17 -12.68
C LEU A 35 18.31 0.98 -13.08
N PRO A 36 17.66 0.65 -14.20
CA PRO A 36 16.33 1.19 -14.51
C PRO A 36 15.36 0.89 -13.37
N ALA A 37 14.42 1.81 -13.13
CA ALA A 37 13.35 1.55 -12.19
C ALA A 37 12.57 0.30 -12.64
N PRO A 38 12.31 -0.66 -11.74
CA PRO A 38 11.35 -1.72 -12.05
C PRO A 38 10.01 -1.02 -12.25
N GLY A 39 9.34 -1.21 -13.38
CA GLY A 39 8.01 -0.65 -13.62
C GLY A 39 6.98 -1.10 -12.57
N PRO A 40 5.69 -0.73 -12.72
CA PRO A 40 4.66 -1.09 -11.74
C PRO A 40 4.53 -2.60 -11.52
N ASP A 41 4.75 -3.42 -12.55
CA ASP A 41 4.61 -4.87 -12.48
C ASP A 41 5.75 -5.63 -13.19
N PRO A 42 6.89 -5.86 -12.51
CA PRO A 42 8.01 -6.61 -13.09
C PRO A 42 7.76 -8.12 -13.22
N TRP A 43 6.64 -8.65 -12.71
CA TRP A 43 6.38 -10.10 -12.61
C TRP A 43 5.15 -10.57 -13.40
N ASP A 44 4.44 -9.65 -14.06
CA ASP A 44 3.12 -9.91 -14.66
C ASP A 44 2.14 -10.51 -13.63
N ALA A 45 2.07 -9.88 -12.46
CA ALA A 45 1.28 -10.32 -11.32
C ALA A 45 -0.23 -10.12 -11.50
N ARG A 46 -1.03 -10.51 -10.48
CA ARG A 46 -2.50 -10.58 -10.56
C ARG A 46 -3.26 -9.70 -9.57
N SER A 47 -2.58 -9.22 -8.55
CA SER A 47 -3.14 -8.49 -7.42
C SER A 47 -2.94 -6.98 -7.56
N LEU A 48 -3.74 -6.20 -6.84
CA LEU A 48 -3.77 -4.75 -6.95
C LEU A 48 -2.48 -4.05 -6.49
N GLU A 49 -1.62 -4.67 -5.68
CA GLU A 49 -0.35 -4.02 -5.30
C GLU A 49 0.58 -3.75 -6.50
N TRP A 50 0.31 -4.38 -7.64
CA TRP A 50 1.03 -4.19 -8.91
C TRP A 50 0.34 -3.22 -9.86
N SER A 51 -0.78 -2.63 -9.43
CA SER A 51 -1.53 -1.60 -10.17
C SER A 51 -1.10 -0.17 -9.85
N ILE A 52 -0.07 -0.01 -9.01
CA ILE A 52 0.48 1.26 -8.54
C ILE A 52 1.96 1.35 -8.93
N PRO A 53 2.54 2.56 -9.04
CA PRO A 53 3.91 2.70 -9.52
C PRO A 53 4.93 2.21 -8.48
N SER A 54 6.15 1.97 -8.96
CA SER A 54 7.32 1.64 -8.13
C SER A 54 8.35 2.77 -8.23
N PRO A 55 8.67 3.48 -7.13
CA PRO A 55 8.24 3.24 -5.74
C PRO A 55 6.77 3.61 -5.47
N THR A 56 6.18 2.93 -4.49
CA THR A 56 4.79 3.16 -4.06
C THR A 56 4.61 4.58 -3.49
N PRO A 57 3.59 5.33 -3.94
CA PRO A 57 3.22 6.62 -3.36
C PRO A 57 2.73 6.47 -1.91
N GLU A 58 2.85 7.53 -1.12
CA GLU A 58 2.44 7.53 0.30
C GLU A 58 0.93 7.26 0.48
N HIS A 59 0.12 7.76 -0.45
CA HIS A 59 -1.32 7.52 -0.52
C HIS A 59 -1.72 6.18 -1.17
N ASN A 60 -0.75 5.40 -1.64
CA ASN A 60 -0.89 4.12 -2.34
C ASN A 60 -1.64 4.21 -3.67
N PHE A 61 -2.95 4.46 -3.65
CA PHE A 61 -3.81 4.52 -4.83
C PHE A 61 -4.29 5.96 -5.06
N ASP A 62 -4.14 6.45 -6.29
CA ASP A 62 -4.67 7.75 -6.74
C ASP A 62 -6.20 7.80 -6.64
N GLU A 63 -6.85 6.69 -7.00
CA GLU A 63 -8.29 6.51 -6.97
C GLU A 63 -8.63 5.16 -6.32
N ILE A 64 -9.74 5.10 -5.60
CA ILE A 64 -10.19 3.87 -4.94
C ILE A 64 -10.46 2.80 -6.01
N PRO A 65 -9.73 1.67 -6.01
CA PRO A 65 -9.91 0.64 -7.01
C PRO A 65 -11.25 -0.06 -6.82
N VAL A 66 -12.05 -0.11 -7.89
CA VAL A 66 -13.24 -0.97 -7.96
C VAL A 66 -12.77 -2.40 -8.30
N VAL A 67 -13.16 -3.37 -7.49
CA VAL A 67 -12.75 -4.78 -7.61
C VAL A 67 -13.93 -5.61 -8.07
N GLU A 68 -13.83 -6.18 -9.27
CA GLU A 68 -14.89 -7.01 -9.85
C GLU A 68 -14.59 -8.51 -9.73
N SER A 69 -13.31 -8.87 -9.55
CA SER A 69 -12.88 -10.26 -9.44
C SER A 69 -11.69 -10.41 -8.49
N GLN A 70 -11.37 -11.66 -8.12
CA GLN A 70 -10.21 -11.95 -7.27
C GLN A 70 -8.88 -11.54 -7.92
N ASP A 71 -8.78 -11.68 -9.25
CA ASP A 71 -7.59 -11.37 -10.05
C ASP A 71 -7.81 -10.09 -10.87
N ASP A 72 -8.40 -9.05 -10.24
CA ASP A 72 -8.83 -7.81 -10.92
C ASP A 72 -7.71 -7.15 -11.75
N TRP A 73 -6.50 -7.07 -11.19
CA TRP A 73 -5.35 -6.52 -11.91
C TRP A 73 -4.96 -7.36 -13.14
N TRP A 74 -5.14 -8.68 -13.08
CA TRP A 74 -4.93 -9.53 -14.24
C TRP A 74 -5.96 -9.24 -15.34
N PHE A 75 -7.23 -9.08 -14.99
CA PHE A 75 -8.29 -8.76 -15.96
C PHE A 75 -8.18 -7.34 -16.55
N ARG A 76 -7.50 -6.41 -15.87
CA ARG A 76 -7.16 -5.11 -16.46
C ARG A 76 -6.11 -5.22 -17.57
N LYS A 77 -5.25 -6.24 -17.51
CA LYS A 77 -4.18 -6.52 -18.49
C LYS A 77 -4.59 -7.53 -19.55
N TYR A 78 -5.47 -8.45 -19.22
CA TYR A 78 -5.86 -9.58 -20.05
C TYR A 78 -7.37 -9.73 -20.15
N ASN A 79 -7.86 -10.11 -21.33
CA ASN A 79 -9.24 -10.50 -21.54
C ASN A 79 -9.32 -11.95 -22.01
N ILE A 80 -10.47 -12.60 -21.76
CA ILE A 80 -10.78 -13.95 -22.24
C ILE A 80 -11.81 -13.82 -23.36
N GLU A 81 -11.45 -14.23 -24.58
CA GLU A 81 -12.38 -14.24 -25.72
C GLU A 81 -13.40 -15.39 -25.63
N ASP A 82 -14.47 -15.32 -26.43
CA ASP A 82 -15.54 -16.34 -26.46
C ASP A 82 -15.03 -17.75 -26.80
N ASP A 83 -13.88 -17.84 -27.48
CA ASP A 83 -13.19 -19.11 -27.81
C ASP A 83 -12.33 -19.66 -26.65
N GLY A 84 -12.27 -18.94 -25.54
CA GLY A 84 -11.47 -19.27 -24.36
C GLY A 84 -10.00 -18.87 -24.45
N SER A 85 -9.59 -18.16 -25.50
CA SER A 85 -8.22 -17.65 -25.64
C SER A 85 -7.99 -16.42 -24.74
N VAL A 86 -6.75 -16.27 -24.27
CA VAL A 86 -6.34 -15.15 -23.42
C VAL A 86 -5.56 -14.15 -24.27
N VAL A 87 -5.99 -12.89 -24.25
CA VAL A 87 -5.39 -11.82 -25.03
C VAL A 87 -4.97 -10.69 -24.11
N ARG A 88 -3.76 -10.16 -24.32
CA ARG A 88 -3.28 -9.00 -23.57
C ARG A 88 -3.91 -7.73 -24.15
N VAL A 89 -4.73 -7.06 -23.37
CA VAL A 89 -5.44 -5.83 -23.76
C VAL A 89 -4.65 -4.57 -23.42
N SER A 90 -3.81 -4.60 -22.38
CA SER A 90 -3.01 -3.45 -21.94
C SER A 90 -1.63 -3.86 -21.41
N SER A 91 -0.67 -2.94 -21.49
CA SER A 91 0.60 -3.10 -20.78
C SER A 91 0.41 -2.80 -19.29
N ALA A 92 1.34 -3.26 -18.44
CA ALA A 92 1.21 -2.96 -17.01
C ALA A 92 1.42 -1.47 -16.73
N GLU A 93 2.31 -0.85 -17.50
CA GLU A 93 2.62 0.57 -17.45
C GLU A 93 1.44 1.45 -17.86
N ASP A 94 0.64 1.01 -18.83
CA ASP A 94 -0.54 1.75 -19.29
C ASP A 94 -1.75 1.54 -18.37
N ALA A 95 -1.86 0.36 -17.74
CA ALA A 95 -2.99 0.02 -16.87
C ALA A 95 -2.80 0.48 -15.42
N ALA A 96 -1.57 0.71 -14.98
CA ALA A 96 -1.26 1.12 -13.62
C ALA A 96 -1.64 2.60 -13.38
N GLN A 97 -1.97 2.91 -12.14
CA GLN A 97 -2.11 4.28 -11.68
C GLN A 97 -0.75 5.00 -11.71
N LYS A 98 -0.78 6.33 -11.84
CA LYS A 98 0.44 7.13 -12.02
C LYS A 98 1.12 7.48 -10.71
N GLY A 99 0.38 7.48 -9.61
CA GLY A 99 0.83 7.89 -8.28
C GLY A 99 0.96 9.39 -8.11
N ASP A 100 0.26 10.20 -8.92
CA ASP A 100 0.38 11.66 -8.96
C ASP A 100 -0.86 12.39 -8.40
N ALA A 101 -1.76 11.69 -7.71
CA ALA A 101 -2.90 12.32 -7.05
C ALA A 101 -2.46 13.35 -6.00
N VAL A 102 -3.17 14.48 -5.98
CA VAL A 102 -2.99 15.58 -5.03
C VAL A 102 -4.24 15.73 -4.16
N GLY A 103 -4.06 16.18 -2.92
CA GLY A 103 -5.19 16.38 -2.00
C GLY A 103 -5.70 15.09 -1.35
N VAL A 104 -4.93 14.00 -1.37
CA VAL A 104 -5.23 12.81 -0.59
C VAL A 104 -4.85 13.06 0.87
N HIS A 105 -5.82 12.97 1.78
CA HIS A 105 -5.58 13.14 3.21
C HIS A 105 -4.80 11.94 3.76
N LEU A 106 -3.61 12.20 4.32
CA LEU A 106 -2.81 11.24 5.06
C LEU A 106 -2.89 11.51 6.56
N PRO A 107 -2.83 10.49 7.43
CA PRO A 107 -2.75 10.71 8.86
C PRO A 107 -1.40 11.34 9.23
N SER A 108 -1.40 12.31 10.14
CA SER A 108 -0.17 12.93 10.64
C SER A 108 0.68 11.92 11.44
N PRO A 109 2.03 11.99 11.37
CA PRO A 109 2.89 11.12 12.16
C PRO A 109 2.78 11.40 13.67
N SER A 110 2.70 10.35 14.49
CA SER A 110 2.62 10.44 15.96
C SER A 110 3.84 9.84 16.64
N PHE A 111 4.39 10.54 17.64
CA PHE A 111 5.52 10.06 18.45
C PHE A 111 5.09 9.20 19.64
N TRP A 112 3.83 9.25 20.05
CA TRP A 112 3.36 8.62 21.29
C TRP A 112 3.40 7.08 21.28
N PRO A 113 3.08 6.39 20.16
CA PRO A 113 3.25 4.93 20.09
C PRO A 113 4.68 4.49 20.39
N LEU A 114 5.69 5.25 19.94
CA LEU A 114 7.10 4.95 20.20
C LEU A 114 7.45 5.15 21.68
N VAL A 115 6.98 6.23 22.31
CA VAL A 115 7.21 6.49 23.74
C VAL A 115 6.55 5.41 24.61
N LEU A 116 5.32 5.01 24.26
CA LEU A 116 4.61 3.91 24.89
C LEU A 116 5.42 2.61 24.78
N ALA A 117 5.90 2.29 23.58
CA ALA A 117 6.71 1.09 23.33
C ALA A 117 8.00 1.06 24.16
N ILE A 118 8.62 2.21 24.47
CA ILE A 118 9.80 2.30 25.35
C ILE A 118 9.42 2.07 26.83
N GLY A 119 8.22 2.47 27.25
CA GLY A 119 7.73 2.26 28.61
C GLY A 119 7.60 0.78 28.99
N LEU A 120 7.18 -0.07 28.04
CA LEU A 120 6.92 -1.50 28.31
C LEU A 120 8.18 -2.31 28.68
N PRO A 121 9.32 -2.23 27.94
CA PRO A 121 10.57 -2.86 28.35
C PRO A 121 11.08 -2.39 29.71
N LEU A 122 10.88 -1.10 30.06
CA LEU A 122 11.29 -0.57 31.37
C LEU A 122 10.47 -1.20 32.51
N ILE A 123 9.16 -1.40 32.31
CA ILE A 123 8.32 -2.14 33.25
C ILE A 123 8.78 -3.59 33.34
N GLY A 124 8.95 -4.27 32.20
CA GLY A 124 9.36 -5.68 32.17
C GLY A 124 10.71 -5.91 32.85
N TYR A 125 11.70 -5.07 32.57
CA TYR A 125 13.00 -5.10 33.24
C TYR A 125 12.89 -4.74 34.73
N GLY A 126 12.04 -3.78 35.08
CA GLY A 126 11.80 -3.38 36.45
C GLY A 126 11.22 -4.49 37.32
N VAL A 127 10.30 -5.29 36.78
CA VAL A 127 9.72 -6.44 37.49
C VAL A 127 10.78 -7.48 37.85
N ILE A 128 11.80 -7.65 37.00
CA ILE A 128 12.84 -8.66 37.20
C ILE A 128 13.93 -8.18 38.16
N PHE A 129 14.40 -6.93 37.98
CA PHE A 129 15.65 -6.48 38.62
C PHE A 129 15.46 -5.32 39.61
N ASN A 130 14.51 -4.41 39.38
CA ASN A 130 14.32 -3.23 40.24
C ASN A 130 12.94 -2.60 40.06
N LEU A 131 12.08 -2.73 41.08
CA LEU A 131 10.70 -2.23 41.06
C LEU A 131 10.58 -0.72 40.84
N TRP A 132 11.60 0.09 41.11
CA TRP A 132 11.56 1.53 40.81
C TRP A 132 11.49 1.82 39.31
N LEU A 133 12.04 0.94 38.47
CA LEU A 133 11.93 1.09 37.01
C LEU A 133 10.50 0.83 36.51
N CYS A 134 9.70 0.07 37.25
CA CYS A 134 8.26 -0.06 36.95
C CYS A 134 7.53 1.27 37.12
N VAL A 135 7.93 2.10 38.09
CA VAL A 135 7.32 3.42 38.28
C VAL A 135 7.66 4.32 37.09
N VAL A 136 8.93 4.35 36.68
CA VAL A 136 9.37 5.14 35.51
C VAL A 136 8.67 4.67 34.22
N GLY A 137 8.68 3.37 33.96
CA GLY A 137 8.02 2.81 32.79
C GLY A 137 6.50 2.99 32.82
N GLY A 138 5.88 2.91 34.00
CA GLY A 138 4.45 3.17 34.19
C GLY A 138 4.06 4.62 33.93
N LEU A 139 4.87 5.58 34.40
CA LEU A 139 4.67 7.01 34.12
C LEU A 139 4.84 7.32 32.64
N LEU A 140 5.85 6.74 31.97
CA LEU A 140 6.04 6.90 30.52
C LEU A 140 4.87 6.31 29.73
N THR A 141 4.41 5.11 30.09
CA THR A 141 3.29 4.44 29.41
C THR A 141 1.99 5.21 29.61
N GLY A 142 1.66 5.58 30.86
CA GLY A 142 0.45 6.33 31.16
C GLY A 142 0.45 7.73 30.55
N GLY A 143 1.60 8.42 30.59
CA GLY A 143 1.80 9.71 29.95
C GLY A 143 1.67 9.65 28.43
N ALA A 144 2.26 8.63 27.79
CA ALA A 144 2.14 8.42 26.35
C ALA A 144 0.69 8.15 25.94
N ILE A 145 -0.03 7.29 26.67
CA ILE A 145 -1.47 7.05 26.39
C ILE A 145 -2.27 8.33 26.55
N TYR A 146 -2.07 9.06 27.64
CA TYR A 146 -2.78 10.32 27.88
C TYR A 146 -2.52 11.34 26.77
N ALA A 147 -1.26 11.52 26.39
CA ALA A 147 -0.88 12.47 25.36
C ALA A 147 -1.33 12.02 23.96
N TRP A 148 -1.33 10.72 23.67
CA TRP A 148 -1.85 10.17 22.42
C TRP A 148 -3.36 10.37 22.29
N VAL A 149 -4.10 10.20 23.39
CA VAL A 149 -5.56 10.44 23.42
C VAL A 149 -5.90 11.90 23.17
N LEU A 150 -5.00 12.83 23.53
CA LEU A 150 -5.18 14.26 23.34
C LEU A 150 -4.53 14.79 22.05
N GLU A 151 -3.89 13.93 21.27
CA GLU A 151 -3.31 14.31 20.00
C GLU A 151 -4.43 14.64 19.00
N PRO A 152 -4.38 15.80 18.33
CA PRO A 152 -5.36 16.12 17.29
C PRO A 152 -5.26 15.11 16.14
N VAL A 153 -6.39 14.84 15.49
CA VAL A 153 -6.48 13.85 14.40
C VAL A 153 -5.98 14.44 13.07
N ASP A 154 -6.00 15.77 12.95
CA ASP A 154 -5.77 16.47 11.69
C ASP A 154 -4.39 17.15 11.67
N ASP A 155 -3.80 17.21 10.49
CA ASP A 155 -2.53 17.88 10.22
C ASP A 155 -2.74 19.40 10.16
N PRO A 156 -2.11 20.22 11.02
CA PRO A 156 -2.24 21.67 10.98
C PRO A 156 -1.61 22.32 9.73
N ASP A 157 -0.75 21.60 9.00
CA ASP A 157 -0.13 22.03 7.74
C ASP A 157 -0.94 21.58 6.50
N ALA A 158 -2.16 21.05 6.69
CA ALA A 158 -3.14 20.90 5.62
C ALA A 158 -3.71 22.27 5.24
N ASP A 159 -2.91 23.04 4.50
CA ASP A 159 -3.27 24.35 3.99
C ASP A 159 -4.55 24.29 3.13
N GLY A 160 -5.69 24.75 3.67
CA GLY A 160 -6.71 25.48 2.90
C GLY A 160 -7.38 24.79 1.70
N HIS A 161 -7.82 23.55 1.81
CA HIS A 161 -8.82 23.01 0.88
C HIS A 161 -10.20 23.06 1.54
N GLY A 162 -11.06 23.92 0.99
CA GLY A 162 -12.38 24.24 1.53
C GLY A 162 -13.23 22.98 1.73
N HIS A 163 -13.81 22.88 2.92
CA HIS A 163 -15.07 22.17 3.11
C HIS A 163 -16.14 22.91 2.31
N ASP A 164 -16.31 22.56 1.03
CA ASP A 164 -17.54 22.85 0.32
C ASP A 164 -18.55 21.77 0.72
N ASP A 165 -19.11 21.95 1.92
CA ASP A 165 -20.30 21.24 2.37
C ASP A 165 -21.47 21.66 1.46
N HIS A 166 -21.60 21.05 0.29
CA HIS A 166 -22.79 21.21 -0.56
C HIS A 166 -23.96 20.41 0.04
N HIS A 167 -24.57 20.98 1.07
CA HIS A 167 -25.99 20.83 1.35
C HIS A 167 -26.77 21.90 0.59
N ASP A 168 -28.03 21.58 0.25
CA ASP A 168 -29.01 22.32 -0.57
C ASP A 168 -28.83 22.04 -2.08
N GLY A 169 -29.67 21.26 -2.76
CA GLY A 169 -31.13 21.25 -2.70
C GLY A 169 -31.65 22.09 -3.86
N ASP A 170 -31.87 21.47 -5.02
CA ASP A 170 -32.93 21.78 -6.00
C ASP A 170 -32.74 20.92 -7.26
N ASP A 171 -33.65 19.95 -7.45
CA ASP A 171 -34.05 19.45 -8.77
C ASP A 171 -34.64 20.64 -9.56
N PRO A 172 -34.33 20.78 -10.85
CA PRO A 172 -35.32 20.30 -11.79
C PRO A 172 -34.75 19.66 -13.08
N ASP A 173 -35.67 18.97 -13.75
CA ASP A 173 -35.78 18.68 -15.18
C ASP A 173 -34.64 17.93 -15.90
N GLY A 174 -34.88 16.61 -16.03
CA GLY A 174 -34.07 15.67 -16.77
C GLY A 174 -34.06 15.85 -18.29
N GLU A 175 -32.96 15.40 -18.88
CA GLU A 175 -32.97 14.82 -20.22
C GLU A 175 -31.93 13.69 -20.29
N LEU A 176 -32.43 12.45 -20.25
CA LEU A 176 -31.67 11.22 -20.44
C LEU A 176 -31.37 11.06 -21.93
N ALA A 177 -30.13 11.29 -22.36
CA ALA A 177 -29.69 10.90 -23.69
C ALA A 177 -29.34 9.40 -23.70
N THR A 178 -30.35 8.57 -23.93
CA THR A 178 -30.21 7.15 -24.26
C THR A 178 -29.64 7.01 -25.67
N VAL A 179 -28.47 6.38 -25.82
CA VAL A 179 -27.95 5.96 -27.13
C VAL A 179 -28.68 4.68 -27.55
N GLY A 180 -29.68 4.84 -28.42
CA GLY A 180 -30.46 3.76 -29.01
C GLY A 180 -29.78 3.15 -30.24
N ALA A 181 -29.75 1.83 -30.27
CA ALA A 181 -29.35 1.00 -31.40
C ALA A 181 -30.47 0.84 -32.46
N ALA A 182 -30.07 0.31 -33.62
CA ALA A 182 -30.86 -0.09 -34.81
C ALA A 182 -31.38 1.06 -35.67
N GLY A 183 -31.28 1.08 -36.99
CA GLY A 183 -31.04 0.04 -37.99
C GLY A 183 -32.00 0.29 -39.16
N ASP A 184 -31.50 0.13 -40.40
CA ASP A 184 -32.27 0.08 -41.67
C ASP A 184 -32.92 1.46 -42.04
N ASP A 185 -33.19 1.91 -43.27
CA ASP A 185 -33.15 1.40 -44.64
C ASP A 185 -33.26 2.60 -45.61
N THR A 186 -32.70 2.43 -46.82
CA THR A 186 -33.14 2.97 -48.13
C THR A 186 -33.04 4.44 -48.57
N GLU A 187 -32.41 4.57 -49.74
CA GLU A 187 -32.79 5.36 -50.94
C GLU A 187 -32.56 6.89 -51.02
N GLY A 188 -31.69 7.26 -51.98
CA GLY A 188 -32.15 8.07 -53.12
C GLY A 188 -31.58 9.49 -53.28
N GLU A 189 -31.12 9.75 -54.51
CA GLU A 189 -30.90 11.04 -55.19
C GLU A 189 -29.55 11.76 -55.01
N GLY A 190 -28.82 11.88 -56.14
CA GLY A 190 -27.63 12.71 -56.34
C GLY A 190 -26.64 12.12 -57.35
#